data_AF-A0A314LEE9-F1
#
_entry.id   AF-A0A314LEE9-F1
#
_cell.length_a   1.000
_cell.length_b   1.000
_cell.length_c   1.000
_cell.angle_alpha   90.00
_cell.angle_beta   90.00
_cell.angle_gamma   90.00
#
_symmetry.space_group_name_H-M   'P 1'
#
loop_
_entity.id
_entity.type
_entity.pdbx_description
1 polymer ?
#
loop_
_entity_poly.entity_id
_entity_poly.type
_entity_poly.pdbx_seq_one_letter_code
_entity_poly.pdbx_strand_id
1 'polypeptide(L)'
;MSSQQKKICIFWLETSFKHKLQEFTVKNGKPLPIYNTIEVSNDHPPQFRSKVWVGFEYMIGSTHHIKKKAEQAATKLAYKCLSKYAAKELLLSIRNS
;
A
#
# COMPACT_ATOMS: atom_id res chain seq x y z
N MET A 1 -25.06 -2.35 21.34
CA MET A 1 -23.61 -2.12 21.56
C MET A 1 -23.09 -1.28 20.39
N SER A 2 -22.66 -0.06 20.71
CA SER A 2 -22.68 1.15 19.87
C SER A 2 -21.84 1.09 18.59
N SER A 3 -22.43 1.55 17.47
CA SER A 3 -21.79 1.76 16.15
C SER A 3 -20.57 2.70 16.16
N GLN A 4 -20.29 3.37 17.28
CA GLN A 4 -19.13 4.25 17.47
C GLN A 4 -17.80 3.48 17.63
N GLN A 5 -17.79 2.32 18.29
CA GLN A 5 -16.56 1.52 18.49
C GLN A 5 -16.00 0.96 17.17
N LYS A 6 -16.89 0.64 16.22
CA LYS A 6 -16.49 0.11 14.91
C LYS A 6 -15.73 1.16 14.10
N LYS A 7 -16.10 2.45 14.18
CA LYS A 7 -15.40 3.54 13.48
C LYS A 7 -13.95 3.71 13.95
N ILE A 8 -13.69 3.58 15.25
CA ILE A 8 -12.33 3.67 15.81
C ILE A 8 -11.46 2.52 15.29
N CYS A 9 -11.91 1.27 15.41
CA CYS A 9 -11.14 0.13 14.89
C CYS A 9 -10.91 0.18 13.36
N ILE A 10 -11.91 0.61 12.58
CA ILE A 10 -11.76 0.74 11.12
C ILE A 10 -10.75 1.85 10.77
N PHE A 11 -10.75 2.96 11.52
CA PHE A 11 -9.78 4.05 11.34
C PHE A 11 -8.34 3.61 11.65
N TRP A 12 -8.13 2.74 12.65
CA TRP A 12 -6.81 2.19 13.01
C TRP A 12 -6.32 1.08 12.06
N LEU A 13 -7.20 0.30 11.45
CA LEU A 13 -6.81 -0.71 10.44
C LEU A 13 -6.27 -0.07 9.15
N GLU A 14 -6.73 1.15 8.88
CA GLU A 14 -6.41 1.90 7.67
C GLU A 14 -4.99 2.50 7.68
N THR A 15 -4.45 2.77 8.86
CA THR A 15 -3.08 3.26 9.10
C THR A 15 -2.05 2.14 9.19
N SER A 16 -2.46 0.88 9.36
CA SER A 16 -1.54 -0.25 9.57
C SER A 16 -0.60 -0.49 8.38
N PHE A 17 -1.09 -0.42 7.14
CA PHE A 17 -0.24 -0.71 5.97
C PHE A 17 0.73 0.43 5.65
N LYS A 18 0.35 1.69 5.88
CA LYS A 18 1.26 2.83 5.69
C LYS A 18 2.42 2.74 6.70
N HIS A 19 2.11 2.46 7.96
CA HIS A 19 3.10 2.26 9.02
C HIS A 19 4.02 1.07 8.72
N LYS A 20 3.45 -0.11 8.41
CA LYS A 20 4.23 -1.31 8.07
C LYS A 20 5.15 -1.12 6.88
N LEU A 21 4.70 -0.37 5.86
CA LEU A 21 5.51 -0.06 4.70
C LEU A 21 6.68 0.85 5.09
N GLN A 22 6.42 1.87 5.89
CA GLN A 22 7.46 2.77 6.40
C GLN A 22 8.49 2.03 7.26
N GLU A 23 8.05 1.23 8.25
CA GLU A 23 8.94 0.39 9.06
C GLU A 23 9.79 -0.55 8.19
N PHE A 24 9.18 -1.18 7.18
CA PHE A 24 9.89 -2.04 6.25
C PHE A 24 10.97 -1.26 5.49
N THR A 25 10.66 -0.06 4.99
CA THR A 25 11.63 0.75 4.25
C THR A 25 12.82 1.14 5.12
N VAL A 26 12.55 1.62 6.34
CA VAL A 26 13.60 2.03 7.28
C VAL A 26 14.46 0.83 7.66
N LYS A 27 13.85 -0.31 8.03
CA LYS A 27 14.57 -1.53 8.43
C LYS A 27 15.46 -2.09 7.33
N ASN A 28 15.06 -1.94 6.07
CA ASN A 28 15.80 -2.46 4.91
C ASN A 28 16.64 -1.39 4.20
N GLY A 29 16.79 -0.18 4.77
CA GLY A 29 17.54 0.92 4.14
C GLY A 29 17.00 1.37 2.78
N LYS A 30 15.71 1.18 2.52
CA LYS A 30 15.03 1.59 1.29
C LYS A 30 14.54 3.04 1.41
N PRO A 31 14.36 3.76 0.28
CA PRO A 31 13.79 5.09 0.30
C PRO A 31 12.38 5.08 0.88
N LEU A 32 12.01 6.17 1.55
CA LEU A 32 10.70 6.33 2.18
C LEU A 32 9.57 6.25 1.14
N PRO A 33 8.40 5.71 1.52
CA PRO A 33 7.28 5.57 0.62
C PRO A 33 6.69 6.93 0.24
N ILE A 34 6.60 7.20 -1.06
CA ILE A 34 5.92 8.39 -1.60
C ILE A 34 4.56 7.96 -2.14
N TYR A 35 3.50 8.62 -1.67
CA TYR A 35 2.12 8.34 -2.10
C TYR A 35 1.68 9.38 -3.11
N ASN A 36 1.19 8.93 -4.26
CA ASN A 36 0.66 9.81 -5.28
C ASN A 36 -0.71 9.31 -5.75
N THR A 37 -1.76 10.09 -5.43
CA THR A 37 -3.14 9.76 -5.81
C THR A 37 -3.58 10.72 -6.90
N ILE A 38 -3.98 10.18 -8.04
CA ILE A 38 -4.47 10.91 -9.20
C ILE A 38 -5.97 10.67 -9.38
N GLU A 39 -6.69 11.70 -9.78
CA GLU A 39 -8.07 11.60 -10.24
C GLU A 39 -8.05 11.34 -11.74
N VAL A 40 -8.61 10.19 -12.14
CA VAL A 40 -8.61 9.71 -13.52
C VAL A 40 -9.82 10.24 -14.28
N SER A 41 -10.95 10.43 -13.61
CA SER A 41 -12.14 11.03 -14.20
C SER A 41 -12.91 11.84 -13.17
N ASN A 42 -13.34 13.04 -13.60
CA ASN A 42 -14.35 13.86 -12.90
C ASN A 42 -15.79 13.47 -13.26
N ASP A 43 -15.98 12.46 -14.11
CA ASP A 43 -17.31 11.96 -14.46
C ASP A 43 -17.96 11.31 -13.24
N HIS A 44 -19.23 11.61 -12.97
CA HIS A 44 -19.89 11.10 -11.77
C HIS A 44 -20.29 9.62 -11.97
N PRO A 45 -19.75 8.67 -11.16
CA PRO A 45 -18.92 8.86 -9.97
C PRO A 45 -17.41 8.96 -10.25
N PRO A 46 -16.69 9.87 -9.55
CA PRO A 46 -15.28 10.15 -9.80
C PRO A 46 -14.43 8.89 -9.65
N GLN A 47 -13.33 8.81 -10.40
CA GLN A 47 -12.43 7.67 -10.38
C GLN A 47 -11.05 8.09 -9.90
N PHE A 48 -10.56 7.41 -8.86
CA PHE A 48 -9.24 7.65 -8.28
C PHE A 48 -8.32 6.48 -8.53
N ARG A 49 -7.06 6.79 -8.81
CA ARG A 49 -5.98 5.82 -8.91
C ARG A 49 -4.84 6.28 -8.02
N SER A 50 -4.25 5.36 -7.27
CA SER A 50 -3.12 5.68 -6.39
C SER A 50 -1.90 4.87 -6.79
N LYS A 51 -0.74 5.49 -6.57
CA LYS A 51 0.58 4.94 -6.77
C LYS A 51 1.40 5.12 -5.51
N VAL A 52 2.27 4.15 -5.23
CA VAL A 52 3.21 4.18 -4.12
C VAL A 52 4.60 3.93 -4.66
N TRP A 53 5.54 4.81 -4.34
CA TRP A 53 6.93 4.68 -4.77
C TRP A 53 7.83 4.32 -3.60
N VAL A 54 8.53 3.18 -3.71
CA VAL A 54 9.47 2.67 -2.70
C VAL A 54 10.72 2.16 -3.40
N GLY A 55 11.46 3.06 -4.06
CA GLY A 55 12.53 2.70 -4.99
C GLY A 55 12.02 2.18 -6.35
N PHE A 56 10.85 1.52 -6.34
CA PHE A 56 10.07 1.13 -7.51
C PHE A 56 8.66 1.72 -7.44
N GLU A 57 8.06 2.01 -8.59
CA GLU A 57 6.67 2.46 -8.68
C GLU A 57 5.73 1.24 -8.57
N TYR A 58 4.84 1.28 -7.59
CA TYR A 58 3.74 0.32 -7.42
C TYR A 58 2.42 1.03 -7.68
N MET A 59 1.75 0.62 -8.75
CA MET A 59 0.47 1.17 -9.15
C MET A 59 -0.56 0.06 -9.31
N ILE A 60 -1.75 0.30 -8.81
CA ILE A 60 -2.88 -0.61 -9.06
C ILE A 60 -3.52 -0.30 -10.42
N GLY A 61 -3.86 -1.35 -11.17
CA GLY A 61 -4.53 -1.24 -12.47
C GLY A 61 -5.97 -0.74 -12.37
N SER A 62 -6.65 -1.01 -11.24
CA SER A 62 -8.05 -0.65 -11.03
C SER A 62 -8.22 0.75 -10.45
N THR A 63 -9.20 1.47 -10.97
CA THR A 63 -9.68 2.74 -10.40
C THR A 63 -10.71 2.48 -9.30
N HIS A 64 -10.83 3.40 -8.35
CA HIS A 64 -11.76 3.31 -7.24
C HIS A 64 -12.51 4.63 -7.07
N HIS A 65 -13.78 4.59 -6.68
CA HIS A 65 -14.56 5.80 -6.45
C HIS A 65 -14.23 6.54 -5.14
N ILE A 66 -13.31 5.99 -4.34
CA ILE A 66 -12.91 6.55 -3.05
C ILE A 66 -11.38 6.64 -3.02
N LYS A 67 -10.84 7.87 -2.89
CA LYS A 67 -9.38 8.15 -2.78
C LYS A 67 -8.69 7.22 -1.80
N LYS A 68 -9.28 7.08 -0.61
CA LYS A 68 -8.77 6.25 0.48
C LYS A 68 -8.61 4.78 0.10
N LYS A 69 -9.60 4.21 -0.62
CA LYS A 69 -9.53 2.83 -1.11
C LYS A 69 -8.43 2.65 -2.15
N ALA A 70 -8.27 3.61 -3.05
CA ALA A 70 -7.20 3.60 -4.04
C ALA A 70 -5.82 3.58 -3.33
N GLU A 71 -5.62 4.45 -2.34
CA GLU A 71 -4.38 4.50 -1.54
C GLU A 71 -4.12 3.20 -0.79
N GLN A 72 -5.12 2.65 -0.11
CA GLN A 72 -4.99 1.38 0.60
C GLN A 72 -4.60 0.25 -0.34
N ALA A 73 -5.23 0.17 -1.50
CA ALA A 73 -4.98 -0.89 -2.47
C ALA A 73 -3.55 -0.80 -3.03
N ALA A 74 -3.08 0.41 -3.34
CA ALA A 74 -1.71 0.65 -3.78
C ALA A 74 -0.68 0.34 -2.67
N THR A 75 -0.95 0.74 -1.42
CA THR A 75 -0.09 0.43 -0.27
C THR A 75 0.00 -1.08 -0.02
N LYS A 76 -1.14 -1.77 -0.09
CA LYS A 76 -1.21 -3.22 0.11
C LYS A 76 -0.47 -3.97 -0.99
N LEU A 77 -0.55 -3.50 -2.24
CA LEU A 77 0.21 -4.04 -3.35
C LEU A 77 1.71 -3.87 -3.12
N ALA A 78 2.16 -2.65 -2.79
CA ALA A 78 3.56 -2.36 -2.50
C ALA A 78 4.10 -3.25 -1.38
N TYR A 79 3.39 -3.33 -0.26
CA TYR A 79 3.78 -4.19 0.87
C TYR A 79 3.85 -5.67 0.48
N LYS A 80 2.84 -6.19 -0.24
CA LYS A 80 2.81 -7.59 -0.67
C LYS A 80 3.94 -7.91 -1.64
N CYS A 81 4.24 -7.01 -2.57
CA CYS A 81 5.37 -7.13 -3.47
C CYS A 81 6.67 -7.18 -2.66
N LEU A 82 6.93 -6.16 -1.83
CA LEU A 82 8.16 -6.07 -1.02
C LEU A 82 8.34 -7.29 -0.11
N SER A 83 7.28 -7.75 0.55
CA SER A 83 7.30 -8.97 1.38
C SER A 83 7.58 -10.23 0.57
N LYS A 84 6.98 -10.39 -0.62
CA LYS A 84 7.25 -11.53 -1.51
C LYS A 84 8.68 -11.51 -2.07
N TYR A 85 9.18 -10.34 -2.46
CA TYR A 85 10.57 -10.20 -2.92
C TYR A 85 11.54 -10.55 -1.80
N ALA A 86 11.32 -10.04 -0.58
CA ALA A 86 12.14 -10.39 0.57
C ALA A 86 12.15 -11.91 0.85
N ALA A 87 11.00 -12.58 0.76
CA ALA A 87 10.92 -14.04 0.92
C ALA A 87 11.61 -14.79 -0.24
N LYS A 88 11.51 -14.29 -1.46
CA LYS A 88 12.13 -14.90 -2.64
C LYS A 88 13.67 -14.79 -2.59
N GLU A 89 14.22 -13.66 -2.17
CA GLU A 89 15.66 -13.47 -1.99
C GLU A 89 16.23 -14.48 -0.97
N LEU A 90 15.57 -14.66 0.18
CA LEU A 90 15.94 -15.68 1.18
C LEU A 90 15.89 -17.11 0.62
N LEU A 91 14.88 -17.45 -0.18
CA LEU A 91 14.78 -18.78 -0.79
C LEU A 91 15.84 -19.01 -1.88
N LEU A 92 16.21 -17.98 -2.65
CA LEU A 92 17.30 -18.09 -3.61
C LEU A 92 18.65 -18.27 -2.91
N SER A 93 18.89 -17.58 -1.79
CA SER A 93 20.14 -17.75 -1.02
C SER A 93 20.25 -19.13 -0.39
N ILE A 94 19.13 -19.74 0.04
CA ILE A 94 19.12 -21.12 0.57
C ILE A 94 19.37 -22.14 -0.55
N ARG A 95 18.80 -21.94 -1.75
CA ARG A 95 18.88 -22.91 -2.85
C ARG A 95 20.24 -22.94 -3.55
N ASN A 96 20.96 -21.81 -3.54
CA ASN A 96 22.28 -21.69 -4.17
C ASN A 96 23.44 -21.94 -3.20
N SER A 97 23.15 -22.41 -1.98
CA SER A 97 24.13 -22.86 -1.00
C SER A 97 24.17 -24.38 -0.93
#